data_AF-A0A1H2E130-F1
#
_entry.id   AF-A0A1H2E130-F1
#
_cell.length_a   1.000
_cell.length_b   1.000
_cell.length_c   1.000
_cell.angle_alpha   90.00
_cell.angle_beta   90.00
_cell.angle_gamma   90.00
#
_symmetry.space_group_name_H-M   'P 1'
#
loop_
_entity.id
_entity.type
_entity.pdbx_description
1 polymer ?
#
loop_
_entity_poly.entity_id
_entity_poly.type
_entity_poly.pdbx_seq_one_letter_code
_entity_poly.pdbx_strand_id
1 'polypeptide(L)' 'MKLALKIMFVIFLVWMTIGFYLINIEHQKAQVVMGLGVFYFSFLLMPLFIYYRYRDGKYKKYILNDEKLMKAFRNQEKD' A
#
# COMPACT_ATOMS: atom_id res chain seq x y z
N MET A 1 -0.24 -4.19 -14.77
CA MET A 1 -0.13 -4.24 -13.29
C MET A 1 -0.23 -2.89 -12.59
N LYS A 2 0.48 -1.82 -13.02
CA LYS A 2 0.22 -0.46 -12.46
C LYS A 2 -1.25 -0.05 -12.59
N LEU A 3 -1.87 -0.35 -13.75
CA LEU A 3 -3.27 -0.03 -14.01
C LEU A 3 -4.22 -0.79 -13.07
N ALA A 4 -4.05 -2.11 -12.94
CA ALA A 4 -4.88 -2.94 -12.06
C ALA A 4 -4.81 -2.47 -10.59
N LEU A 5 -3.60 -2.22 -10.07
CA LEU A 5 -3.42 -1.68 -8.71
C LEU A 5 -4.03 -0.28 -8.54
N LYS A 6 -3.92 0.59 -9.55
CA LYS A 6 -4.61 1.89 -9.54
C LYS A 6 -6.12 1.73 -9.50
N ILE A 7 -6.68 0.83 -10.30
CA ILE A 7 -8.13 0.57 -10.33
C ILE A 7 -8.59 0.04 -8.98
N MET A 8 -7.90 -0.97 -8.41
CA MET A 8 -8.20 -1.50 -7.08
C MET A 8 -8.15 -0.41 -6.00
N PHE A 9 -7.19 0.50 -6.10
CA PHE A 9 -7.06 1.62 -5.17
C PHE A 9 -8.20 2.64 -5.31
N VAL A 10 -8.62 2.96 -6.54
CA VAL A 10 -9.78 3.83 -6.79
C VAL A 10 -11.07 3.21 -6.26
N ILE A 11 -11.27 1.91 -6.51
CA ILE A 11 -12.42 1.16 -5.96
C ILE A 11 -12.42 1.22 -4.43
N PHE A 12 -11.26 1.02 -3.80
CA PHE A 12 -11.12 1.13 -2.36
C PHE A 12 -11.50 2.52 -1.84
N LEU A 13 -11.07 3.61 -2.49
CA LEU A 13 -11.45 4.97 -2.09
C LEU A 13 -12.94 5.21 -2.20
N VAL A 14 -13.57 4.79 -3.30
CA VAL A 14 -15.04 4.89 -3.47
C VAL A 14 -15.75 4.10 -2.38
N TRP A 15 -15.32 2.87 -2.10
CA TRP A 15 -15.90 2.06 -1.02
C TRP A 15 -15.75 2.74 0.33
N MET A 16 -14.57 3.27 0.66
CA MET A 16 -14.35 4.00 1.92
C MET A 16 -15.26 5.23 2.04
N THR A 17 -15.47 5.98 0.96
CA THR A 17 -16.41 7.12 0.97
C THR A 17 -17.86 6.68 1.21
N ILE A 18 -18.29 5.58 0.58
CA ILE A 18 -19.62 4.99 0.79
C ILE A 18 -19.75 4.50 2.24
N GLY A 19 -18.76 3.78 2.76
CA GLY A 19 -18.75 3.28 4.13
C GLY A 19 -18.82 4.40 5.15
N PHE A 20 -18.06 5.48 4.94
CA PHE A 20 -18.09 6.67 5.80
C PHE A 20 -19.44 7.39 5.73
N TYR A 21 -20.01 7.54 4.52
CA TYR A 21 -21.35 8.10 4.35
C TYR A 21 -22.42 7.27 5.08
N LEU A 22 -22.35 5.94 4.99
CA LEU A 22 -23.26 5.02 5.69
C LEU A 22 -23.15 5.12 7.21
N ILE A 23 -21.95 5.38 7.75
CA ILE A 23 -21.75 5.62 9.19
C ILE A 23 -22.46 6.92 9.61
N ASN A 24 -22.34 8.00 8.82
CA ASN A 24 -22.94 9.29 9.16
C ASN A 24 -24.47 9.25 9.21
N ILE A 25 -25.11 8.37 8.43
CA ILE A 25 -26.57 8.18 8.45
C ILE A 25 -27.02 7.09 9.45
N GLU A 26 -26.12 6.65 10.34
CA GLU A 26 -26.34 5.60 11.36
C GLU A 26 -26.96 4.32 10.80
N HIS A 27 -26.61 3.95 9.56
CA HIS A 27 -27.19 2.77 8.94
C HIS A 27 -26.74 1.51 9.69
N GLN A 28 -27.68 0.61 10.02
CA GLN A 28 -27.39 -0.62 10.76
C GLN A 28 -26.27 -1.50 10.15
N LYS A 29 -26.04 -1.40 8.84
CA LYS A 29 -25.02 -2.18 8.11
C LYS A 29 -23.71 -1.43 7.91
N ALA A 30 -23.60 -0.19 8.38
CA ALA A 30 -22.45 0.67 8.14
C ALA A 30 -21.13 0.05 8.64
N GLN A 31 -21.13 -0.51 9.84
CA GLN A 31 -19.96 -1.18 10.42
C GLN A 31 -19.51 -2.39 9.60
N VAL A 32 -20.45 -3.18 9.07
CA VAL A 32 -20.14 -4.34 8.23
C VAL A 32 -19.54 -3.90 6.90
N VAL A 33 -20.12 -2.87 6.26
CA VAL A 33 -19.61 -2.34 4.98
C VAL A 33 -18.21 -1.75 5.14
N MET A 34 -17.94 -1.06 6.25
CA MET A 34 -16.62 -0.54 6.59
C MET A 34 -15.62 -1.67 6.90
N GLY A 35 -16.04 -2.67 7.69
CA GLY A 35 -15.22 -3.84 8.00
C GLY A 35 -14.81 -4.62 6.75
N LEU A 36 -15.72 -4.78 5.79
CA LEU A 36 -15.42 -5.41 4.50
C LEU A 36 -14.45 -4.57 3.65
N GLY A 37 -14.54 -3.23 3.70
CA GLY A 37 -13.58 -2.35 3.05
C GLY A 37 -12.17 -2.47 3.64
N VAL A 38 -12.06 -2.53 4.97
CA VAL A 38 -10.79 -2.76 5.67
C VAL A 38 -10.25 -4.16 5.37
N PHE A 39 -11.11 -5.18 5.35
CA PHE A 39 -10.73 -6.55 4.99
C PHE A 39 -10.16 -6.60 3.57
N TYR A 40 -10.85 -5.99 2.60
CA TYR A 40 -10.37 -5.89 1.22
C TYR A 40 -9.00 -5.20 1.15
N PHE A 41 -8.81 -4.11 1.89
CA PHE A 41 -7.53 -3.41 1.93
C PHE A 41 -6.40 -4.28 2.50
N SER A 42 -6.63 -4.88 3.67
CA SER A 42 -5.61 -5.64 4.40
C SER A 42 -5.23 -6.95 3.72
N PHE A 43 -6.20 -7.68 3.14
CA PHE A 43 -5.97 -9.02 2.60
C PHE A 43 -5.80 -9.06 1.08
N LEU A 44 -6.37 -8.11 0.34
CA LEU A 44 -6.20 -8.05 -1.12
C LEU A 44 -5.25 -6.93 -1.52
N LEU A 45 -5.58 -5.67 -1.20
CA LEU A 45 -4.86 -4.53 -1.74
C LEU A 45 -3.40 -4.47 -1.25
N MET A 46 -3.18 -4.62 0.05
CA MET A 46 -1.85 -4.50 0.66
C MET A 46 -0.89 -5.61 0.18
N PRO A 47 -1.26 -6.92 0.21
CA PRO A 47 -0.36 -7.98 -0.27
C PRO A 47 -0.05 -7.86 -1.76
N LEU A 48 -1.05 -7.53 -2.61
CA LEU A 48 -0.83 -7.29 -4.04
C LEU A 48 0.08 -6.09 -4.30
N PHE A 49 -0.07 -5.02 -3.52
CA PHE A 49 0.77 -3.83 -3.62
C PHE A 49 2.22 -4.14 -3.27
N ILE A 50 2.45 -4.84 -2.15
CA ILE A 50 3.79 -5.29 -1.72
C ILE A 50 4.38 -6.19 -2.80
N TYR A 51 3.67 -7.23 -3.22
CA TYR A 51 4.15 -8.15 -4.25
C TYR A 51 4.61 -7.38 -5.50
N TYR A 52 3.75 -6.49 -6.03
CA TYR A 52 4.09 -5.71 -7.22
C TYR A 52 5.30 -4.78 -7.01
N ARG A 53 5.43 -4.19 -5.81
CA ARG A 53 6.53 -3.26 -5.51
C ARG A 53 7.88 -3.97 -5.38
N TYR A 54 7.91 -5.15 -4.76
CA TYR A 54 9.15 -5.89 -4.50
C TYR A 54 9.53 -6.85 -5.63
N ARG A 55 8.64 -7.08 -6.60
CA ARG A 55 8.90 -7.88 -7.80
C ARG A 55 10.08 -7.34 -8.61
N ASP A 56 10.67 -8.24 -9.41
CA ASP A 56 11.71 -7.93 -10.40
C ASP A 56 13.04 -7.47 -9.76
N GLY A 57 13.39 -8.03 -8.59
CA GLY A 57 14.66 -7.76 -7.92
C GLY A 57 14.75 -6.38 -7.26
N LYS A 58 13.69 -5.57 -7.29
CA LYS A 58 13.66 -4.21 -6.73
C LYS A 58 13.85 -4.19 -5.21
N TYR A 59 13.60 -5.31 -4.53
CA TYR A 59 13.93 -5.48 -3.11
C TYR A 59 15.43 -5.27 -2.83
N LYS A 60 16.32 -5.65 -3.77
CA LYS A 60 17.77 -5.45 -3.65
C LYS A 60 18.17 -3.99 -3.52
N LYS A 61 17.30 -3.04 -3.93
CA LYS A 61 17.53 -1.61 -3.71
C LYS A 61 17.52 -1.25 -2.22
N TYR A 62 16.72 -1.95 -1.42
CA TYR A 62 16.56 -1.70 0.01
C TYR A 62 17.46 -2.56 0.90
N ILE A 63 18.11 -3.60 0.35
CA ILE A 63 19.14 -4.35 1.07
C ILE A 63 20.37 -3.45 1.24
N LEU A 64 20.77 -3.25 2.49
CA LEU A 64 22.04 -2.62 2.85
C LEU A 64 23.13 -3.68 2.63
N ASN A 65 24.12 -3.35 1.81
CA ASN A 65 25.28 -4.19 1.53
C ASN A 65 26.54 -3.36 1.83
N ASP A 66 27.65 -4.01 2.12
CA ASP A 66 28.94 -3.40 2.45
C ASP A 66 29.37 -2.39 1.38
N GLU A 67 29.15 -2.69 0.10
CA GLU A 67 29.43 -1.74 -0.99
C GLU A 67 28.58 -0.46 -0.92
N LYS A 68 27.31 -0.57 -0.50
CA LYS A 68 26.42 0.59 -0.36
C LYS A 68 26.75 1.40 0.88
N LEU A 69 27.09 0.72 1.98
CA LEU A 69 27.58 1.35 3.20
C LEU A 69 28.86 2.12 2.92
N MET A 70 29.86 1.48 2.31
CA MET A 70 31.10 2.14 1.92
C MET A 70 30.88 3.31 0.99
N LYS A 71 29.96 3.23 0.02
CA LYS A 71 29.61 4.38 -0.84
C LYS A 71 28.97 5.53 -0.05
N ALA A 72 28.11 5.24 0.93
CA ALA A 72 27.48 6.25 1.75
C ALA A 72 28.52 7.01 2.59
N PHE A 73 29.43 6.29 3.26
CA PHE A 73 30.51 6.91 4.04
C PHE A 73 31.47 7.72 3.16
N ARG A 74 31.83 7.21 1.97
CA ARG A 74 32.76 7.92 1.07
C ARG A 74 32.17 9.19 0.45
N ASN A 75 30.85 9.28 0.34
CA ASN A 75 30.16 10.52 -0.07
C ASN A 75 30.10 11.53 1.08
N GLN A 76 30.04 11.06 2.32
CA GLN A 76 30.02 11.90 3.51
C GLN A 76 31.39 12.55 3.81
N GLU A 77 32.50 11.93 3.40
CA GLU A 77 33.85 12.49 3.50
C GLU A 77 34.19 13.52 2.41
N LYS A 78 33.34 13.66 1.39
CA LYS A 78 33.55 14.56 0.24
C LYS A 78 32.81 15.90 0.36
N ASP A 79 31.91 16.02 1.33
CA ASP A 79 31.25 17.26 1.75
C ASP A 79 31.95 17.84 2.98
#